data_AF-A0A0P7IW42-F1
#
_entry.id   AF-A0A0P7IW42-F1
#
_cell.length_a   1.000
_cell.length_b   1.000
_cell.length_c   1.000
_cell.angle_alpha   90.00
_cell.angle_beta   90.00
_cell.angle_gamma   90.00
#
_symmetry.space_group_name_H-M   'P 1'
#
loop_
_entity.id
_entity.type
_entity.pdbx_description
1 polymer ?
#
loop_
_entity_poly.entity_id
_entity_poly.type
_entity_poly.pdbx_seq_one_letter_code
_entity_poly.pdbx_strand_id
1 'polypeptide(L)'
;MTKTLSTYAYGDIVNAHLGKLIAFTPVVCEHGIALGIATANEPGYHPVSPTHYCVPDWDVASAEAERLNTLYGHTVEAAERIVASSMAASNRRKSEAAVGGKEDA
;
A
#
# COMPACT_ATOMS: atom_id res chain seq x y z
N MET A 1 5.42 14.59 17.99
CA MET A 1 6.54 13.75 17.52
C MET A 1 6.04 12.98 16.31
N THR A 2 6.70 13.14 15.16
CA THR A 2 6.36 12.40 13.94
C THR A 2 6.94 10.99 14.06
N LYS A 3 6.09 9.96 14.01
CA LYS A 3 6.53 8.57 13.94
C LYS A 3 7.05 8.31 12.53
N THR A 4 8.13 7.57 12.40
CA THR A 4 8.69 7.14 11.09
C THR A 4 8.89 5.64 11.11
N LEU A 5 8.79 5.00 9.95
CA LEU A 5 9.17 3.61 9.77
C LEU A 5 10.69 3.47 9.93
N SER A 6 11.14 2.46 10.67
CA SER A 6 12.58 2.23 10.84
C SER A 6 13.24 1.84 9.52
N THR A 7 14.52 2.19 9.37
CA THR A 7 15.30 1.86 8.15
C THR A 7 15.46 0.35 7.95
N TYR A 8 15.57 -0.42 9.03
CA TYR A 8 15.59 -1.89 8.97
C TYR A 8 14.27 -2.44 8.41
N ALA A 9 13.13 -2.03 8.98
CA ALA A 9 11.82 -2.48 8.50
C ALA A 9 11.58 -2.05 7.04
N TYR A 10 12.00 -0.84 6.67
CA TYR A 10 11.97 -0.39 5.28
C TYR A 10 12.78 -1.30 4.35
N GLY A 11 14.02 -1.64 4.72
CA GLY A 11 14.88 -2.52 3.94
C GLY A 11 14.28 -3.91 3.74
N ASP A 12 13.73 -4.51 4.80
CA ASP A 12 13.09 -5.83 4.73
C ASP A 12 11.86 -5.82 3.82
N ILE A 13 11.02 -4.78 3.91
CA ILE A 13 9.84 -4.61 3.07
C ILE A 13 10.23 -4.47 1.59
N VAL A 14 11.22 -3.62 1.30
CA VAL A 14 11.71 -3.41 -0.08
C VAL A 14 12.28 -4.72 -0.64
N ASN A 15 13.09 -5.43 0.14
CA ASN A 15 13.66 -6.71 -0.27
C ASN A 15 12.59 -7.78 -0.52
N ALA A 16 11.51 -7.80 0.28
CA ALA A 16 10.38 -8.72 0.05
C ALA A 16 9.63 -8.46 -1.26
N HIS A 17 9.78 -7.26 -1.83
CA HIS A 17 9.17 -6.86 -3.10
C HIS A 17 10.21 -6.63 -4.20
N LEU A 18 11.42 -7.18 -4.06
CA LEU A 18 12.49 -6.99 -5.03
C LEU A 18 12.04 -7.42 -6.44
N GLY A 19 12.29 -6.56 -7.42
CA GLY A 19 11.88 -6.79 -8.81
C GLY A 19 10.42 -6.39 -9.12
N LYS A 20 9.67 -5.91 -8.13
CA LYS A 20 8.32 -5.36 -8.31
C LYS A 20 8.33 -3.83 -8.30
N LEU A 21 7.36 -3.24 -9.00
CA LEU A 21 7.09 -1.80 -8.95
C LEU A 21 6.10 -1.53 -7.83
N ILE A 22 6.56 -0.95 -6.72
CA ILE A 22 5.78 -0.75 -5.50
C ILE A 22 5.60 0.73 -5.14
N ALA A 23 4.56 1.04 -4.39
CA ALA A 23 4.38 2.33 -3.74
C ALA A 23 3.86 2.13 -2.32
N PHE A 24 4.33 2.96 -1.39
CA PHE A 24 3.79 3.07 -0.05
C PHE A 24 2.53 3.93 -0.07
N THR A 25 1.50 3.54 0.68
CA THR A 25 0.23 4.27 0.78
C THR A 25 -0.37 4.10 2.19
N PRO A 26 -1.03 5.12 2.76
CA PRO A 26 -1.74 4.96 4.02
C PRO A 26 -2.91 3.95 3.89
N VAL A 27 -3.07 3.10 4.91
CA VAL A 27 -4.18 2.13 4.98
C VAL A 27 -4.79 2.14 6.38
N VAL A 28 -6.12 2.04 6.45
CA VAL A 28 -6.84 1.94 7.73
C VAL A 28 -6.62 0.56 8.34
N CYS A 29 -6.30 0.51 9.63
CA CYS A 29 -6.26 -0.71 10.43
C CYS A 29 -7.05 -0.53 11.73
N GLU A 30 -7.17 -1.59 12.52
CA GLU A 30 -7.91 -1.58 13.80
C GLU A 30 -7.38 -0.53 14.80
N HIS A 31 -6.10 -0.17 14.72
CA HIS A 31 -5.43 0.69 15.70
C HIS A 31 -5.14 2.11 15.18
N GLY A 32 -5.62 2.46 13.98
CA GLY A 32 -5.40 3.76 13.36
C GLY A 32 -5.06 3.64 11.87
N ILE A 33 -4.11 4.46 11.43
CA ILE A 33 -3.61 4.51 10.06
C ILE A 33 -2.21 3.90 10.02
N ALA A 34 -2.09 2.77 9.33
CA ALA A 34 -0.85 2.09 9.05
C ALA A 34 -0.34 2.45 7.64
N LEU A 35 0.78 1.84 7.24
CA LEU A 35 1.25 1.86 5.86
C LEU A 35 0.85 0.56 5.16
N GLY A 36 0.58 0.64 3.88
CA GLY A 36 0.40 -0.48 2.97
C GLY A 36 1.32 -0.34 1.76
N ILE A 37 1.60 -1.47 1.12
CA ILE A 37 2.38 -1.55 -0.11
C ILE A 37 1.42 -1.88 -1.25
N ALA A 38 1.27 -0.95 -2.18
CA ALA A 38 0.62 -1.19 -3.46
C ALA A 38 1.67 -1.73 -4.43
N THR A 39 1.34 -2.81 -5.14
CA THR A 39 2.18 -3.34 -6.23
C THR A 39 1.48 -3.11 -7.54
N ALA A 40 2.20 -2.60 -8.54
CA ALA A 40 1.61 -2.25 -9.82
C ALA A 40 0.85 -3.43 -10.45
N ASN A 41 -0.42 -3.21 -10.77
CA ASN A 41 -1.37 -4.19 -11.33
C ASN A 41 -1.69 -5.42 -10.46
N GLU A 42 -1.21 -5.49 -9.21
CA GLU A 42 -1.62 -6.55 -8.28
C GLU A 42 -2.85 -6.09 -7.45
N PRO A 43 -3.82 -6.97 -7.17
CA PRO A 43 -5.05 -6.55 -6.51
C PRO A 43 -4.83 -6.26 -5.02
N GLY A 44 -5.15 -5.04 -4.60
CA GLY A 44 -5.19 -4.65 -3.19
C GLY A 44 -3.86 -4.10 -2.67
N TYR A 45 -3.61 -4.25 -1.36
CA TYR A 45 -2.41 -3.74 -0.69
C TYR A 45 -1.84 -4.80 0.24
N HIS A 46 -0.52 -4.89 0.32
CA HIS A 46 0.16 -5.68 1.34
C HIS A 46 0.33 -4.82 2.61
N PRO A 47 -0.29 -5.17 3.73
CA PRO A 47 -0.21 -4.35 4.94
C PRO A 47 1.20 -4.40 5.54
N VAL A 48 1.74 -3.23 5.89
CA VAL A 48 2.89 -3.15 6.81
C VAL A 48 2.35 -3.39 8.21
N SER A 49 3.01 -4.27 8.98
CA SER A 49 2.56 -4.58 10.34
C SER A 49 2.35 -3.30 11.16
N PRO A 50 1.21 -3.15 11.85
CA PRO A 50 0.96 -2.02 12.74
C PRO A 50 2.00 -1.86 13.85
N THR A 51 2.71 -2.94 14.21
CA THR A 51 3.84 -2.92 15.15
C THR A 51 5.03 -2.14 14.62
N HIS A 52 5.23 -2.12 13.30
CA HIS A 52 6.29 -1.32 12.66
C HIS A 52 5.85 0.12 12.45
N TYR A 53 4.60 0.33 12.01
CA TYR A 53 4.07 1.67 11.80
C TYR A 53 2.55 1.71 11.93
N CYS A 54 2.08 2.57 12.84
CA CYS A 54 0.67 2.88 13.03
C CYS A 54 0.58 4.19 13.80
N VAL A 55 -0.26 5.11 13.33
CA VAL A 55 -0.51 6.44 13.89
C VAL A 55 -2.01 6.73 13.85
N PRO A 56 -2.55 7.60 14.72
CA PRO A 56 -3.99 7.91 14.70
C PRO A 56 -4.40 8.83 13.55
N ASP A 57 -3.43 9.44 12.85
CA ASP A 57 -3.65 10.57 11.95
C ASP A 57 -3.29 10.23 10.50
N TRP A 58 -4.20 10.57 9.59
CA TRP A 58 -4.06 10.27 8.16
C TRP A 58 -2.97 11.10 7.50
N ASP A 59 -2.83 12.37 7.88
CA ASP A 59 -1.85 13.28 7.27
C ASP A 59 -0.43 12.88 7.67
N VAL A 60 -0.23 12.45 8.92
CA VAL A 60 1.05 11.88 9.39
C VAL A 60 1.40 10.60 8.63
N ALA A 61 0.44 9.70 8.40
CA ALA A 61 0.68 8.48 7.63
C ALA A 61 0.96 8.79 6.15
N SER A 62 0.27 9.78 5.57
CA SER A 62 0.45 10.22 4.19
C SER A 62 1.83 10.85 3.98
N ALA A 63 2.26 11.72 4.89
CA ALA A 63 3.59 12.34 4.85
C ALA A 63 4.71 11.29 4.94
N GLU A 64 4.53 10.25 5.78
CA GLU A 64 5.51 9.15 5.84
C GLU A 64 5.51 8.31 4.56
N ALA A 65 4.34 8.00 3.99
CA ALA A 65 4.26 7.30 2.71
C ALA A 65 4.96 8.09 1.59
N GLU A 66 4.75 9.40 1.51
CA GLU A 66 5.44 10.28 0.55
C GLU A 66 6.95 10.29 0.76
N ARG A 67 7.41 10.38 2.01
CA ARG A 67 8.84 10.30 2.35
C ARG A 67 9.46 8.98 1.92
N LEU A 68 8.78 7.86 2.15
CA LEU A 68 9.25 6.53 1.76
C LEU A 68 9.23 6.32 0.25
N ASN A 69 8.21 6.80 -0.45
CA ASN A 69 8.16 6.80 -1.91
C ASN A 69 9.30 7.62 -2.52
N THR A 70 9.58 8.80 -1.95
CA THR A 70 10.72 9.64 -2.36
C THR A 70 12.04 8.92 -2.14
N LEU A 71 12.21 8.26 -0.99
CA LEU A 71 13.41 7.46 -0.67
C LEU A 71 13.58 6.27 -1.62
N TYR A 72 12.48 5.67 -2.08
CA TYR A 72 12.46 4.59 -3.06
C TYR A 72 12.72 5.09 -4.50
N GLY A 73 12.75 6.40 -4.73
CA GLY A 73 13.02 7.01 -6.03
C GLY A 73 11.76 7.33 -6.85
N HIS A 74 10.58 7.35 -6.23
CA HIS A 74 9.35 7.75 -6.89
C HIS A 74 9.06 9.25 -6.73
N THR A 75 8.58 9.85 -7.82
CA THR A 75 7.77 11.08 -7.75
C THR A 75 6.39 10.77 -7.20
N VAL A 76 5.70 11.77 -6.63
CA VAL A 76 4.31 11.65 -6.17
C VAL A 76 3.41 11.04 -7.25
N GLU A 77 3.44 11.58 -8.46
CA GLU A 77 2.61 11.11 -9.59
C GLU A 77 2.87 9.64 -9.94
N ALA A 78 4.12 9.18 -9.86
CA ALA A 78 4.48 7.78 -10.11
C ALA A 78 3.91 6.85 -9.03
N ALA A 79 3.99 7.24 -7.76
CA ALA A 79 3.41 6.49 -6.65
C ALA A 79 1.88 6.40 -6.78
N GLU A 80 1.21 7.51 -7.12
CA GLU A 80 -0.24 7.55 -7.34
C GLU A 80 -0.68 6.61 -8.48
N ARG A 81 0.06 6.56 -9.59
CA ARG A 81 -0.25 5.62 -10.69
C ARG A 81 -0.14 4.16 -10.25
N ILE A 82 0.84 3.82 -9.42
CA ILE A 82 1.00 2.46 -8.89
C ILE A 82 -0.19 2.11 -8.00
N VAL A 83 -0.54 2.98 -7.06
CA VAL A 83 -1.70 2.80 -6.16
C VAL A 83 -2.99 2.64 -6.97
N ALA A 84 -3.23 3.52 -7.94
CA ALA A 84 -4.41 3.46 -8.80
C ALA A 84 -4.49 2.15 -9.60
N SER A 85 -3.36 1.65 -10.11
CA SER A 85 -3.31 0.36 -10.83
C SER A 85 -3.66 -0.82 -9.92
N SER A 86 -3.22 -0.77 -8.65
CA SER A 86 -3.51 -1.78 -7.62
C SER A 86 -5.01 -1.83 -7.28
N MET A 87 -5.62 -0.65 -7.16
CA MET A 87 -7.07 -0.51 -6.95
C MET A 87 -7.87 -1.00 -8.14
N ALA A 88 -7.47 -0.63 -9.37
CA ALA A 88 -8.13 -1.08 -10.59
C ALA A 88 -8.09 -2.61 -10.72
N ALA A 89 -6.96 -3.24 -10.41
CA ALA A 89 -6.83 -4.70 -10.38
C ALA A 89 -7.76 -5.33 -9.32
N SER A 90 -7.85 -4.75 -8.12
CA SER A 90 -8.76 -5.20 -7.06
C SER A 90 -10.23 -5.13 -7.50
N ASN A 91 -10.62 -4.03 -8.15
CA ASN A 91 -11.99 -3.83 -8.64
C ASN A 91 -12.36 -4.83 -9.75
N ARG A 92 -11.45 -5.10 -10.70
CA ARG A 92 -11.66 -6.14 -11.73
C ARG A 92 -11.92 -7.51 -11.11
N ARG A 93 -11.11 -7.92 -10.13
CA ARG A 93 -11.28 -9.19 -9.43
C ARG A 93 -12.64 -9.29 -8.72
N LYS A 94 -13.09 -8.20 -8.09
CA LYS A 94 -14.42 -8.15 -7.44
C LYS A 94 -15.56 -8.28 -8.45
N SER A 95 -15.46 -7.63 -9.61
CA SER A 95 -16.48 -7.75 -10.66
C SER A 95 -16.54 -9.16 -11.25
N GLU A 96 -15.40 -9.82 -11.47
CA GLU A 96 -15.36 -11.20 -11.99
C GLU A 96 -15.99 -12.20 -11.00
N ALA A 97 -15.69 -12.07 -9.70
CA ALA A 97 -16.31 -12.89 -8.66
C ALA A 97 -17.82 -12.68 -8.55
N ALA A 98 -18.31 -11.46 -8.79
CA ALA A 98 -19.75 -11.15 -8.75
C ALA A 98 -20.52 -11.71 -9.95
N VAL A 99 -19.87 -11.87 -11.11
CA VAL A 99 -20.47 -12.43 -12.33
C VAL A 99 -20.49 -13.96 -12.30
N GLY A 100 -19.45 -14.60 -11.79
CA GLY A 100 -19.36 -16.07 -11.69
C GLY A 100 -20.26 -16.72 -10.63
N GLY A 101 -20.94 -15.94 -9.78
CA GLY A 101 -21.85 -16.44 -8.74
C GLY A 101 -23.33 -16.52 -9.15
N LYS A 102 -23.66 -16.37 -10.45
CA LYS A 102 -25.05 -16.33 -10.95
C LYS A 102 -25.49 -17.55 -11.77
N GLU A 103 -24.66 -18.58 -11.94
CA GLU A 103 -24.99 -19.72 -12.81
C GLU A 103 -25.45 -21.01 -12.11
N ASP A 104 -25.53 -21.05 -10.77
CA ASP A 104 -25.99 -22.24 -10.03
C ASP A 104 -27.14 -21.92 -9.05
N ALA A 105 -28.33 -21.61 -9.57
CA ALA A 105 -29.57 -21.60 -8.79
C ALA A 105 -30.77 -22.07 -9.63
#